data_AF-A0A8T9AZR7-F1
#
_entry.id   AF-A0A8T9AZR7-F1
#
_cell.length_a   1.000
_cell.length_b   1.000
_cell.length_c   1.000
_cell.angle_alpha   90.00
_cell.angle_beta   90.00
_cell.angle_gamma   90.00
#
_symmetry.space_group_name_H-M   'P 1'
#
loop_
_entity.id
_entity.type
_entity.pdbx_description
1 polymer ?
#
loop_
_entity_poly.entity_id
_entity_poly.type
_entity_poly.pdbx_seq_one_letter_code
_entity_poly.pdbx_strand_id
1 'polypeptide(L)'
;MSLMRLLQCKPDGEIVFREPTSGEVPAYAILSHTWGDKEVIFQDMEAGADMSKTVSKAGWRKIQFCAKQAAADGLQYFWVDTCCIDKKNAVELGAGINSMFRWYQNAARCYVYLSDVSKPDNVVNDQREWEEAFRKSRWFTRGWTLQELIAPRLVDFFSSEGRRLGSKLSFESQIYEITGISNKALRGNALSNFSIKERRSWAERRNTTIEEDAAYCLIGIFDVSMVPNYGERKDQAFRRLEDKIHKLYKGVDFEQFAVGLNLASFPEATQFVAREKELSKMHELLQDHSSRSCVVLHGLGGMGKTQLAITYARRHKEKYTAIFWLNANDKDSLKLSFRDVAQQVLRHYPSTSVLSCVDQDKDLNQVVSAVKAWLDFPQNARWLMIYDNFDNPKTPSNTDNSAVDIRQFLPRSDHGSIIITTRSSRVRQGERIRVQKLPDIGEGLEIVSNMSGRKGIEK
;
A
#
# COMPACT_ATOMS: atom_id res chain seq x y z
N MET A 1 -19.32 10.83 14.30
CA MET A 1 -19.23 9.36 14.48
C MET A 1 -20.39 8.75 13.71
N SER A 2 -20.11 7.96 12.67
CA SER A 2 -21.17 7.17 12.01
C SER A 2 -21.72 6.17 13.03
N LEU A 3 -23.04 6.17 13.25
CA LEU A 3 -23.72 5.19 14.10
C LEU A 3 -23.59 3.82 13.43
N MET A 4 -22.70 2.98 13.95
CA MET A 4 -22.62 1.58 13.52
C MET A 4 -23.81 0.81 14.10
N ARG A 5 -24.68 0.31 13.22
CA ARG A 5 -25.80 -0.55 13.61
C ARG A 5 -25.33 -2.00 13.64
N LEU A 6 -25.63 -2.73 14.71
CA LEU A 6 -25.27 -4.14 14.88
C LEU A 6 -26.54 -4.98 15.00
N LEU A 7 -26.42 -6.25 14.60
CA LEU A 7 -27.38 -7.29 14.94
C LEU A 7 -26.98 -7.97 16.24
N GLN A 8 -27.97 -8.45 16.97
CA GLN A 8 -27.84 -9.21 18.20
C GLN A 8 -28.64 -10.51 18.07
N CYS A 9 -28.01 -11.64 18.40
CA CYS A 9 -28.72 -12.89 18.62
C CYS A 9 -29.15 -12.97 20.09
N LYS A 10 -30.46 -13.03 20.34
CA LYS A 10 -31.02 -13.20 21.68
C LYS A 10 -30.90 -14.65 22.14
N PRO A 11 -31.02 -14.94 23.45
CA PRO A 11 -30.94 -16.31 23.98
C PRO A 11 -31.99 -17.27 23.41
N ASP A 12 -33.14 -16.76 22.96
CA ASP A 12 -34.21 -17.52 22.29
C ASP A 12 -33.92 -17.79 20.79
N GLY A 13 -32.78 -17.32 20.27
CA GLY A 13 -32.39 -17.44 18.88
C GLY A 13 -32.94 -16.36 17.95
N GLU A 14 -33.71 -15.40 18.47
CA GLU A 14 -34.21 -14.26 17.70
C GLU A 14 -33.06 -13.32 17.31
N ILE A 15 -33.04 -12.86 16.05
CA ILE A 15 -32.04 -11.90 15.56
C ILE A 15 -32.72 -10.55 15.38
N VAL A 16 -32.26 -9.55 16.12
CA VAL A 16 -32.80 -8.18 16.09
C VAL A 16 -31.70 -7.14 15.94
N PHE A 17 -32.05 -5.91 15.59
CA PHE A 17 -31.12 -4.79 15.74
C PHE A 17 -30.83 -4.51 17.21
N ARG A 18 -29.56 -4.24 17.52
CA ARG A 18 -29.15 -3.72 18.82
C ARG A 18 -29.72 -2.32 19.01
N GLU A 19 -30.27 -2.05 20.19
CA GLU A 19 -30.69 -0.70 20.55
C GLU A 19 -29.49 0.27 20.60
N PRO A 20 -29.62 1.50 20.06
CA PRO A 20 -28.56 2.50 20.13
C PRO A 20 -28.28 2.82 21.61
N THR A 21 -27.08 2.49 22.08
CA THR A 21 -26.60 2.92 23.39
C THR A 21 -25.54 4.00 23.18
N SER A 22 -25.54 5.03 24.02
CA SER A 22 -24.63 6.18 23.97
C SER A 22 -23.16 5.85 24.32
N GLY A 23 -22.77 4.57 24.24
CA GLY A 23 -21.46 4.05 24.67
C GLY A 23 -20.55 3.60 23.53
N GLU A 24 -19.46 2.91 23.92
CA GLU A 24 -18.50 2.29 23.00
C GLU A 24 -19.14 1.19 22.14
N VAL A 25 -18.61 1.01 20.92
CA VAL A 25 -19.00 -0.10 20.05
C VAL A 25 -18.49 -1.41 20.68
N PRO A 26 -19.37 -2.36 21.03
CA PRO A 26 -18.96 -3.61 21.68
C PRO A 26 -18.15 -4.49 20.72
N ALA A 27 -17.52 -5.54 21.22
CA ALA A 27 -16.91 -6.54 20.33
C ALA A 27 -17.98 -7.18 19.43
N TYR A 28 -17.71 -7.25 18.12
CA TYR A 28 -18.62 -7.82 17.13
C TYR A 28 -17.89 -8.68 16.10
N ALA A 29 -18.61 -9.65 15.53
CA ALA A 29 -18.21 -10.34 14.31
C ALA A 29 -18.68 -9.55 13.08
N ILE A 30 -18.02 -9.71 11.95
CA ILE A 30 -18.45 -9.11 10.67
C ILE A 30 -18.58 -10.18 9.60
N LEU A 31 -19.67 -10.16 8.84
CA LEU A 31 -19.91 -11.09 7.74
C LEU A 31 -19.43 -10.50 6.43
N SER A 32 -18.48 -11.18 5.80
CA SER A 32 -18.07 -10.96 4.42
C SER A 32 -18.71 -12.04 3.55
N HIS A 33 -19.46 -11.63 2.52
CA HIS A 33 -20.12 -12.57 1.63
C HIS A 33 -20.37 -11.95 0.26
N THR A 34 -20.60 -12.80 -0.73
CA THR A 34 -21.03 -12.33 -2.05
C THR A 34 -22.55 -12.29 -2.12
N TRP A 35 -23.10 -11.18 -2.58
CA TRP A 35 -24.54 -11.03 -2.72
C TRP A 35 -25.09 -12.03 -3.74
N GLY A 36 -26.20 -12.65 -3.41
CA GLY A 36 -26.93 -13.59 -4.27
C GLY A 36 -28.40 -13.21 -4.36
N ASP A 37 -29.23 -14.20 -4.67
CA ASP A 37 -30.65 -13.97 -4.85
C ASP A 37 -31.34 -13.69 -3.51
N LYS A 38 -32.20 -12.67 -3.50
CA LYS A 38 -33.04 -12.30 -2.35
C LYS A 38 -32.21 -12.13 -1.06
N GLU A 39 -31.34 -11.12 -1.05
CA GLU A 39 -30.67 -10.71 0.19
C GLU A 39 -31.66 -10.10 1.18
N VAL A 40 -31.32 -10.23 2.46
CA VAL A 40 -32.02 -9.57 3.56
C VAL A 40 -31.51 -8.14 3.64
N ILE A 41 -32.40 -7.17 3.48
CA ILE A 41 -32.11 -5.74 3.49
C ILE A 41 -32.50 -5.12 4.83
N PHE A 42 -32.12 -3.85 5.04
CA PHE A 42 -32.42 -3.13 6.27
C PHE A 42 -33.92 -3.19 6.66
N GLN A 43 -34.81 -2.95 5.69
CA GLN A 43 -36.26 -2.93 5.92
C GLN A 43 -36.84 -4.28 6.35
N ASP A 44 -36.17 -5.39 6.04
CA ASP A 44 -36.64 -6.73 6.46
C ASP A 44 -36.39 -7.01 7.95
N MET A 45 -35.56 -6.19 8.59
CA MET A 45 -35.11 -6.32 9.98
C MET A 45 -35.72 -5.24 10.89
N GLU A 46 -36.51 -4.31 10.35
CA GLU A 46 -37.17 -3.26 11.12
C GLU A 46 -38.25 -3.82 12.05
N ALA A 47 -38.50 -3.12 13.16
CA ALA A 47 -39.55 -3.49 14.09
C ALA A 47 -40.92 -3.47 13.38
N GLY A 48 -41.64 -4.59 13.43
CA GLY A 48 -42.92 -4.76 12.72
C GLY A 48 -42.81 -5.33 11.31
N ALA A 49 -41.60 -5.63 10.82
CA ALA A 49 -41.42 -6.38 9.58
C ALA A 49 -41.97 -7.81 9.70
N ASP A 50 -42.50 -8.34 8.59
CA ASP A 50 -43.00 -9.71 8.51
C ASP A 50 -41.85 -10.71 8.44
N MET A 51 -41.43 -11.19 9.61
CA MET A 51 -40.31 -12.13 9.75
C MET A 51 -40.52 -13.43 8.97
N SER A 52 -41.75 -13.84 8.68
CA SER A 52 -42.01 -15.03 7.87
C SER A 52 -41.47 -14.88 6.45
N LYS A 53 -41.58 -13.66 5.88
CA LYS A 53 -41.00 -13.32 4.57
C LYS A 53 -39.49 -13.21 4.65
N THR A 54 -38.96 -12.59 5.71
CA THR A 54 -37.52 -12.43 5.91
C THR A 54 -36.81 -13.79 5.99
N VAL A 55 -37.33 -14.71 6.79
CA VAL A 55 -36.75 -16.06 6.99
C VAL A 55 -36.79 -16.91 5.72
N SER A 56 -37.74 -16.64 4.81
CA SER A 56 -37.85 -17.34 3.52
C SER A 56 -36.78 -16.93 2.50
N LYS A 57 -36.08 -15.81 2.73
CA LYS A 57 -35.05 -15.30 1.81
C LYS A 57 -33.79 -16.16 1.86
N ALA A 58 -33.17 -16.40 0.70
CA ALA A 58 -31.93 -17.19 0.66
C ALA A 58 -30.78 -16.50 1.42
N GLY A 59 -30.74 -15.17 1.43
CA GLY A 59 -29.78 -14.38 2.22
C GLY A 59 -29.90 -14.62 3.74
N TRP A 60 -31.07 -15.03 4.24
CA TRP A 60 -31.27 -15.29 5.67
C TRP A 60 -30.36 -16.40 6.20
N ARG A 61 -30.05 -17.39 5.38
CA ARG A 61 -29.11 -18.47 5.75
C ARG A 61 -27.73 -17.93 6.11
N LYS A 62 -27.27 -16.87 5.44
CA LYS A 62 -25.97 -16.23 5.70
C LYS A 62 -25.99 -15.47 7.02
N ILE A 63 -27.10 -14.79 7.32
CA ILE A 63 -27.33 -14.12 8.61
C ILE A 63 -27.36 -15.14 9.75
N GLN A 64 -28.13 -16.23 9.60
CA GLN A 64 -28.19 -17.30 10.59
C GLN A 64 -26.83 -17.97 10.81
N PHE A 65 -26.08 -18.22 9.73
CA PHE A 65 -24.71 -18.72 9.83
C PHE A 65 -23.85 -17.77 10.66
N CYS A 66 -23.85 -16.47 10.34
CA CYS A 66 -23.06 -15.48 11.05
C CYS A 66 -23.42 -15.42 12.54
N ALA A 67 -24.71 -15.41 12.86
CA ALA A 67 -25.20 -15.40 14.24
C ALA A 67 -24.72 -16.63 15.03
N LYS A 68 -24.83 -17.83 14.43
CA LYS A 68 -24.37 -19.09 15.05
C LYS A 68 -22.85 -19.10 15.26
N GLN A 69 -22.10 -18.69 14.24
CA GLN A 69 -20.63 -18.66 14.32
C GLN A 69 -20.14 -17.58 15.30
N ALA A 70 -20.78 -16.41 15.33
CA ALA A 70 -20.50 -15.36 16.32
C ALA A 70 -20.71 -15.89 17.74
N ALA A 71 -21.86 -16.54 18.01
CA ALA A 71 -22.14 -17.14 19.31
C ALA A 71 -21.12 -18.22 19.70
N ALA A 72 -20.72 -19.09 18.75
CA ALA A 72 -19.70 -20.11 18.97
C ALA A 72 -18.33 -19.52 19.34
N ASP A 73 -18.00 -18.33 18.82
CA ASP A 73 -16.79 -17.56 19.13
C ASP A 73 -16.96 -16.59 20.32
N GLY A 74 -18.08 -16.66 21.05
CA GLY A 74 -18.34 -15.84 22.24
C GLY A 74 -18.73 -14.39 21.93
N LEU A 75 -19.14 -14.08 20.70
CA LEU A 75 -19.55 -12.76 20.26
C LEU A 75 -21.07 -12.65 20.21
N GLN A 76 -21.62 -11.73 21.00
CA GLN A 76 -23.07 -11.48 21.05
C GLN A 76 -23.58 -10.67 19.85
N TYR A 77 -22.72 -9.82 19.30
CA TYR A 77 -23.07 -8.88 18.25
C TYR A 77 -22.36 -9.21 16.94
N PHE A 78 -23.03 -8.92 15.83
CA PHE A 78 -22.45 -9.07 14.52
C PHE A 78 -22.97 -8.03 13.53
N TRP A 79 -22.24 -7.83 12.43
CA TRP A 79 -22.57 -6.86 11.39
C TRP A 79 -22.63 -7.51 10.02
N VAL A 80 -23.60 -7.09 9.21
CA VAL A 80 -23.81 -7.54 7.83
C VAL A 80 -24.18 -6.34 6.96
N ASP A 81 -23.43 -6.09 5.89
CA ASP A 81 -23.57 -4.90 5.03
C ASP A 81 -24.95 -4.78 4.35
N THR A 82 -25.61 -5.92 4.10
CA THR A 82 -26.89 -5.97 3.40
C THR A 82 -28.03 -5.36 4.22
N CYS A 83 -28.04 -5.56 5.53
CA CYS A 83 -29.11 -5.11 6.41
C CYS A 83 -28.69 -4.14 7.52
N CYS A 84 -27.39 -4.00 7.84
CA CYS A 84 -26.95 -3.05 8.87
C CYS A 84 -26.80 -1.61 8.36
N ILE A 85 -26.87 -1.39 7.04
CA ILE A 85 -26.87 -0.06 6.42
C ILE A 85 -28.22 0.14 5.72
N ASP A 86 -28.92 1.24 6.01
CA ASP A 86 -30.06 1.65 5.20
C ASP A 86 -29.57 2.25 3.87
N LYS A 87 -29.54 1.40 2.85
CA LYS A 87 -29.11 1.77 1.49
C LYS A 87 -30.07 2.75 0.80
N LYS A 88 -31.28 2.96 1.31
CA LYS A 88 -32.21 3.99 0.79
C LYS A 88 -31.89 5.38 1.31
N ASN A 89 -31.18 5.48 2.45
CA ASN A 89 -30.73 6.74 3.00
C ASN A 89 -29.35 7.09 2.47
N ALA A 90 -29.26 8.03 1.51
CA ALA A 90 -28.00 8.41 0.87
C ALA A 90 -26.94 8.94 1.86
N VAL A 91 -27.38 9.60 2.95
CA VAL A 91 -26.47 10.11 4.00
C VAL A 91 -25.88 8.94 4.78
N GLU A 92 -26.72 7.98 5.17
CA GLU A 92 -26.27 6.78 5.89
C GLU A 92 -25.38 5.90 5.00
N LEU A 93 -25.77 5.68 3.74
CA LEU A 93 -24.99 4.93 2.75
C LEU A 93 -23.62 5.57 2.52
N GLY A 94 -23.56 6.89 2.35
CA GLY A 94 -22.30 7.63 2.20
C GLY A 94 -21.40 7.51 3.44
N ALA A 95 -21.98 7.66 4.64
CA ALA A 95 -21.26 7.47 5.89
C ALA A 95 -20.76 6.02 6.06
N GLY A 96 -21.57 5.04 5.64
CA GLY A 96 -21.24 3.63 5.69
C GLY A 96 -20.09 3.26 4.76
N ILE A 97 -20.14 3.71 3.50
CA ILE A 97 -19.05 3.52 2.52
C ILE A 97 -17.73 4.06 3.08
N ASN A 98 -17.72 5.26 3.64
CA ASN A 98 -16.51 5.87 4.23
C ASN A 98 -16.05 5.21 5.54
N SER A 99 -16.91 4.45 6.22
CA SER A 99 -16.59 3.81 7.50
C SER A 99 -16.29 2.31 7.38
N MET A 100 -16.63 1.69 6.25
CA MET A 100 -16.64 0.25 6.07
C MET A 100 -15.27 -0.39 6.35
N PHE A 101 -14.19 0.21 5.84
CA PHE A 101 -12.82 -0.25 6.12
C PHE A 101 -12.55 -0.33 7.61
N ARG A 102 -12.90 0.73 8.35
CA ARG A 102 -12.70 0.81 9.80
C ARG A 102 -13.59 -0.20 10.55
N TRP A 103 -14.81 -0.43 10.08
CA TRP A 103 -15.69 -1.45 10.64
C TRP A 103 -15.13 -2.87 10.46
N TYR A 104 -14.56 -3.18 9.30
CA TYR A 104 -13.85 -4.44 9.10
C TYR A 104 -12.57 -4.52 9.95
N GLN A 105 -11.82 -3.43 10.05
CA GLN A 105 -10.59 -3.36 10.84
C GLN A 105 -10.83 -3.59 12.35
N ASN A 106 -11.93 -3.05 12.87
CA ASN A 106 -12.28 -3.14 14.29
C ASN A 106 -13.11 -4.38 14.66
N ALA A 107 -13.53 -5.19 13.68
CA ALA A 107 -14.22 -6.44 13.95
C ALA A 107 -13.31 -7.41 14.71
N ALA A 108 -13.87 -8.10 15.71
CA ALA A 108 -13.14 -9.13 16.45
C ALA A 108 -12.80 -10.32 15.54
N ARG A 109 -13.72 -10.69 14.65
CA ARG A 109 -13.56 -11.71 13.62
C ARG A 109 -14.33 -11.34 12.36
N CYS A 110 -13.76 -11.63 11.20
CA CYS A 110 -14.43 -11.58 9.90
C CYS A 110 -14.71 -13.01 9.42
N TYR A 111 -15.98 -13.33 9.19
CA TYR A 111 -16.40 -14.61 8.63
C TYR A 111 -16.65 -14.44 7.14
N VAL A 112 -15.86 -15.13 6.32
CA VAL A 112 -16.06 -15.15 4.87
C VAL A 112 -16.91 -16.37 4.52
N TYR A 113 -18.15 -16.13 4.12
CA TYR A 113 -19.07 -17.18 3.70
C TYR A 113 -19.04 -17.37 2.18
N LEU A 114 -18.49 -18.50 1.73
CA LEU A 114 -18.33 -18.83 0.32
C LEU A 114 -19.48 -19.72 -0.16
N SER A 115 -20.51 -19.09 -0.72
CA SER A 115 -21.69 -19.80 -1.24
C SER A 115 -21.41 -20.70 -2.45
N ASP A 116 -20.25 -20.56 -3.07
CA ASP A 116 -19.81 -21.30 -4.26
C ASP A 116 -18.70 -22.33 -3.97
N VAL A 117 -18.41 -22.61 -2.69
CA VAL A 117 -17.44 -23.62 -2.27
C VAL A 117 -18.12 -24.60 -1.33
N SER A 118 -18.24 -25.86 -1.75
CA SER A 118 -18.88 -26.92 -0.96
C SER A 118 -17.86 -27.82 -0.28
N LYS A 119 -18.14 -28.23 0.96
CA LYS A 119 -17.36 -29.21 1.74
C LYS A 119 -18.32 -30.13 2.51
N PRO A 120 -18.89 -31.17 1.87
CA PRO A 120 -19.86 -32.08 2.48
C PRO A 120 -19.22 -33.07 3.47
N ASP A 121 -20.01 -33.56 4.44
CA ASP A 121 -19.55 -34.43 5.54
C ASP A 121 -19.22 -35.88 5.14
N ASN A 122 -19.73 -36.35 3.99
CA ASN A 122 -19.82 -37.79 3.66
C ASN A 122 -18.87 -38.28 2.56
N VAL A 123 -17.99 -37.42 2.04
CA VAL A 123 -17.02 -37.81 1.00
C VAL A 123 -15.66 -37.98 1.67
N VAL A 124 -14.97 -39.09 1.37
CA VAL A 124 -13.58 -39.31 1.78
C VAL A 124 -12.76 -38.13 1.30
N ASN A 125 -12.55 -37.19 2.21
CA ASN A 125 -11.77 -35.96 2.18
C ASN A 125 -10.88 -35.76 0.93
N ASP A 126 -11.47 -35.54 -0.26
CA ASP A 126 -10.69 -35.11 -1.41
C ASP A 126 -10.46 -33.61 -1.26
N GLN A 127 -9.50 -33.30 -0.41
CA GLN A 127 -9.09 -31.95 -0.07
C GLN A 127 -8.84 -31.10 -1.32
N ARG A 128 -8.50 -31.74 -2.46
CA ARG A 128 -8.27 -31.06 -3.74
C ARG A 128 -9.51 -30.41 -4.33
N GLU A 129 -10.70 -30.99 -4.19
CA GLU A 129 -11.89 -30.49 -4.88
C GLU A 129 -12.36 -29.15 -4.32
N TRP A 130 -12.51 -29.05 -2.99
CA TRP A 130 -12.94 -27.78 -2.38
C TRP A 130 -11.83 -26.72 -2.43
N GLU A 131 -10.55 -27.12 -2.44
CA GLU A 131 -9.42 -26.19 -2.63
C GLU A 131 -9.43 -25.57 -4.03
N GLU A 132 -9.77 -26.35 -5.05
CA GLU A 132 -9.93 -25.83 -6.41
C GLU A 132 -11.12 -24.87 -6.52
N ALA A 133 -12.26 -25.23 -5.91
CA ALA A 133 -13.42 -24.34 -5.83
C ALA A 133 -13.10 -23.05 -5.06
N PHE A 134 -12.34 -23.13 -3.96
CA PHE A 134 -11.86 -21.97 -3.20
C PHE A 134 -11.04 -21.03 -4.09
N ARG A 135 -10.07 -21.56 -4.85
CA ARG A 135 -9.23 -20.76 -5.77
C ARG A 135 -10.04 -20.06 -6.86
N LYS A 136 -11.15 -20.66 -7.28
CA LYS A 136 -12.07 -20.14 -8.31
C LYS A 136 -13.22 -19.32 -7.74
N SER A 137 -13.32 -19.20 -6.41
CA SER A 137 -14.47 -18.54 -5.79
C SER A 137 -14.62 -17.11 -6.28
N ARG A 138 -15.86 -16.76 -6.62
CA ARG A 138 -16.25 -15.42 -7.04
C ARG A 138 -15.97 -14.37 -5.96
N TRP A 139 -15.80 -14.77 -4.70
CA TRP A 139 -15.44 -13.86 -3.62
C TRP A 139 -14.13 -13.11 -3.88
N PHE A 140 -13.13 -13.77 -4.47
CA PHE A 140 -11.85 -13.14 -4.80
C PHE A 140 -11.92 -12.14 -5.96
N THR A 141 -13.00 -12.17 -6.74
CA THR A 141 -13.17 -11.30 -7.92
C THR A 141 -14.12 -10.13 -7.67
N ARG A 142 -14.68 -9.97 -6.47
CA ARG A 142 -15.54 -8.81 -6.13
C ARG A 142 -14.70 -7.63 -5.63
N GLY A 143 -15.08 -6.41 -6.01
CA GLY A 143 -14.36 -5.19 -5.62
C GLY A 143 -14.31 -4.99 -4.09
N TRP A 144 -15.48 -4.93 -3.45
CA TRP A 144 -15.60 -4.66 -2.01
C TRP A 144 -14.91 -5.67 -1.11
N THR A 145 -14.86 -6.95 -1.49
CA THR A 145 -14.20 -8.02 -0.70
C THR A 145 -12.69 -7.79 -0.55
N LEU A 146 -12.08 -6.86 -1.30
CA LEU A 146 -10.71 -6.42 -1.08
C LEU A 146 -10.53 -5.82 0.32
N GLN A 147 -11.41 -4.90 0.71
CA GLN A 147 -11.36 -4.30 2.04
C GLN A 147 -11.67 -5.34 3.12
N GLU A 148 -12.58 -6.26 2.83
CA GLU A 148 -13.02 -7.32 3.74
C GLU A 148 -11.92 -8.36 4.01
N LEU A 149 -10.97 -8.50 3.07
CA LEU A 149 -9.78 -9.33 3.21
C LEU A 149 -8.65 -8.61 3.97
N ILE A 150 -8.39 -7.36 3.58
CA ILE A 150 -7.22 -6.59 4.02
C ILE A 150 -7.43 -6.01 5.42
N ALA A 151 -8.59 -5.39 5.67
CA ALA A 151 -8.81 -4.59 6.87
C ALA A 151 -8.86 -5.42 8.17
N PRO A 152 -9.60 -6.55 8.25
CA PRO A 152 -9.70 -7.32 9.50
C PRO A 152 -8.39 -8.02 9.85
N ARG A 153 -8.10 -8.11 11.15
CA ARG A 153 -6.96 -8.88 11.65
C ARG A 153 -7.19 -10.40 11.50
N LEU A 154 -8.38 -10.86 11.88
CA LEU A 154 -8.76 -12.27 11.83
C LEU A 154 -9.84 -12.49 10.78
N VAL A 155 -9.54 -13.34 9.80
CA VAL A 155 -10.46 -13.72 8.72
C VAL A 155 -10.49 -15.24 8.64
N ASP A 156 -11.68 -15.82 8.77
CA ASP A 156 -11.94 -17.25 8.69
C ASP A 156 -12.87 -17.53 7.49
N PHE A 157 -12.51 -18.52 6.66
CA PHE A 157 -13.26 -18.90 5.45
C PHE A 157 -14.14 -20.11 5.73
N PHE A 158 -15.38 -20.06 5.24
CA PHE A 158 -16.39 -21.08 5.44
C PHE A 158 -17.05 -21.48 4.12
N SER A 159 -17.39 -22.76 4.00
CA SER A 159 -18.12 -23.33 2.85
C SER A 159 -19.59 -22.92 2.83
N SER A 160 -20.31 -23.31 1.77
CA SER A 160 -21.77 -23.17 1.63
C SER A 160 -22.57 -23.94 2.68
N GLU A 161 -21.95 -24.91 3.36
CA GLU A 161 -22.54 -25.67 4.47
C GLU A 161 -22.16 -25.09 5.84
N GLY A 162 -21.37 -24.00 5.87
CA GLY A 162 -20.86 -23.39 7.10
C GLY A 162 -19.68 -24.14 7.72
N ARG A 163 -18.98 -25.01 6.96
CA ARG A 163 -17.78 -25.71 7.45
C ARG A 163 -16.56 -24.81 7.30
N ARG A 164 -15.76 -24.71 8.36
CA ARG A 164 -14.50 -23.95 8.32
C ARG A 164 -13.51 -24.61 7.35
N LEU A 165 -13.03 -23.83 6.39
CA LEU A 165 -12.03 -24.21 5.40
C LEU A 165 -10.62 -23.89 5.92
N GLY A 166 -10.45 -22.70 6.49
CA GLY A 166 -9.19 -22.21 7.01
C GLY A 166 -9.27 -20.73 7.37
N SER A 167 -8.12 -20.10 7.53
CA SER A 167 -7.98 -18.67 7.86
C SER A 167 -7.13 -17.95 6.82
N LYS A 168 -7.19 -16.61 6.82
CA LYS A 168 -6.28 -15.77 6.00
C LYS A 168 -4.81 -16.12 6.21
N LEU A 169 -4.40 -16.41 7.44
CA LEU A 169 -3.01 -16.76 7.76
C LEU A 169 -2.64 -18.17 7.27
N SER A 170 -3.54 -19.15 7.40
CA SER A 170 -3.27 -20.50 6.89
C SER A 170 -3.29 -20.60 5.37
N PHE A 171 -3.91 -19.62 4.69
CA PHE A 171 -4.02 -19.56 3.23
C PHE A 171 -3.20 -18.43 2.60
N GLU A 172 -2.19 -17.88 3.28
CA GLU A 172 -1.40 -16.76 2.76
C GLU A 172 -0.84 -17.01 1.35
N SER A 173 -0.23 -18.18 1.12
CA SER A 173 0.34 -18.52 -0.20
C SER A 173 -0.74 -18.61 -1.27
N GLN A 174 -1.84 -19.31 -0.98
CA GLN A 174 -2.95 -19.47 -1.91
C GLN A 174 -3.60 -18.12 -2.23
N ILE A 175 -3.81 -17.26 -1.23
CA ILE A 175 -4.39 -15.92 -1.41
C ILE A 175 -3.43 -15.03 -2.21
N TYR A 176 -2.12 -15.08 -1.94
CA TYR A 176 -1.13 -14.37 -2.74
C TYR A 176 -1.16 -14.81 -4.22
N GLU A 177 -1.22 -16.11 -4.49
CA GLU A 177 -1.32 -16.65 -5.85
C GLU A 177 -2.58 -16.19 -6.58
N ILE A 178 -3.73 -16.15 -5.89
CA ILE A 178 -5.02 -15.73 -6.47
C ILE A 178 -5.04 -14.22 -6.73
N THR A 179 -4.59 -13.43 -5.76
CA THR A 179 -4.89 -11.98 -5.68
C THR A 179 -3.70 -11.07 -5.99
N GLY A 180 -2.46 -11.57 -5.88
CA GLY A 180 -1.24 -10.76 -5.92
C GLY A 180 -1.00 -9.90 -4.68
N ILE A 181 -1.83 -10.02 -3.63
CA ILE A 181 -1.67 -9.28 -2.38
C ILE A 181 -0.52 -9.89 -1.59
N SER A 182 0.50 -9.09 -1.28
CA SER A 182 1.69 -9.56 -0.56
C SER A 182 1.36 -10.14 0.82
N ASN A 183 2.10 -11.18 1.24
CA ASN A 183 1.93 -11.79 2.57
C ASN A 183 2.10 -10.76 3.70
N LYS A 184 2.95 -9.74 3.49
CA LYS A 184 3.10 -8.60 4.41
C LYS A 184 1.77 -7.85 4.62
N ALA A 185 1.00 -7.61 3.55
CA ALA A 185 -0.30 -6.95 3.64
C ALA A 185 -1.34 -7.87 4.30
N LEU A 186 -1.36 -9.16 3.97
CA LEU A 186 -2.28 -10.14 4.57
C LEU A 186 -2.08 -10.29 6.09
N ARG A 187 -0.84 -10.15 6.57
CA ARG A 187 -0.47 -10.15 8.00
C ARG A 187 -0.81 -8.86 8.75
N GLY A 188 -1.32 -7.84 8.05
CA GLY A 188 -1.77 -6.59 8.67
C GLY A 188 -0.69 -5.52 8.84
N ASN A 189 0.38 -5.54 8.03
CA ASN A 189 1.29 -4.39 7.97
C ASN A 189 0.53 -3.12 7.56
N ALA A 190 0.96 -1.97 8.09
CA ALA A 190 0.36 -0.68 7.77
C ALA A 190 0.30 -0.45 6.25
N LEU A 191 -0.86 0.00 5.75
CA LEU A 191 -1.07 0.22 4.32
C LEU A 191 -0.12 1.27 3.71
N SER A 192 0.37 2.19 4.55
CA SER A 192 1.39 3.17 4.20
C SER A 192 2.73 2.53 3.79
N ASN A 193 3.01 1.28 4.16
CA ASN A 193 4.24 0.57 3.78
C ASN A 193 4.23 0.10 2.32
N PHE A 194 3.08 0.13 1.65
CA PHE A 194 2.91 -0.31 0.27
C PHE A 194 2.75 0.88 -0.67
N SER A 195 3.31 0.77 -1.88
CA SER A 195 3.20 1.84 -2.89
C SER A 195 1.74 2.04 -3.34
N ILE A 196 1.42 3.19 -3.94
CA ILE A 196 0.07 3.39 -4.49
C ILE A 196 -0.15 2.41 -5.63
N LYS A 197 0.86 2.20 -6.48
CA LYS A 197 0.83 1.19 -7.54
C LYS A 197 0.51 -0.21 -7.02
N GLU A 198 1.20 -0.66 -5.97
CA GLU A 198 0.96 -1.99 -5.39
C GLU A 198 -0.47 -2.10 -4.85
N ARG A 199 -0.93 -1.13 -4.07
CA ARG A 199 -2.30 -1.12 -3.53
C ARG A 199 -3.37 -1.07 -4.62
N ARG A 200 -3.11 -0.36 -5.74
CA ARG A 200 -3.98 -0.37 -6.93
C ARG A 200 -4.02 -1.75 -7.57
N SER A 201 -2.88 -2.42 -7.69
CA SER A 201 -2.83 -3.73 -8.36
C SER A 201 -3.69 -4.79 -7.67
N TRP A 202 -3.95 -4.67 -6.38
CA TRP A 202 -4.83 -5.58 -5.63
C TRP A 202 -6.30 -5.57 -6.10
N ALA A 203 -6.70 -4.53 -6.85
CA ALA A 203 -8.04 -4.39 -7.41
C ALA A 203 -8.14 -4.67 -8.92
N GLU A 204 -7.02 -4.84 -9.64
CA GLU A 204 -7.01 -4.97 -11.10
C GLU A 204 -7.84 -6.16 -11.63
N ARG A 205 -7.89 -7.26 -10.87
CA ARG A 205 -8.65 -8.48 -11.24
C ARG A 205 -10.03 -8.54 -10.62
N ARG A 206 -10.51 -7.44 -10.03
CA ARG A 206 -11.80 -7.38 -9.32
C ARG A 206 -12.84 -6.59 -10.12
N ASN A 207 -14.09 -7.02 -10.02
CA ASN A 207 -15.24 -6.48 -10.72
C ASN A 207 -16.29 -5.99 -9.72
N THR A 208 -17.06 -4.99 -10.12
CA THR A 208 -18.17 -4.42 -9.36
C THR A 208 -19.46 -4.43 -10.19
N THR A 209 -20.60 -4.52 -9.52
CA THR A 209 -21.91 -4.48 -10.19
C THR A 209 -22.29 -3.05 -10.56
N ILE A 210 -22.04 -2.11 -9.65
CA ILE A 210 -22.13 -0.67 -9.92
C ILE A 210 -20.76 -0.20 -10.38
N GLU A 211 -20.70 0.55 -11.46
CA GLU A 211 -19.42 0.86 -12.11
C GLU A 211 -18.53 1.78 -11.25
N GLU A 212 -19.12 2.70 -10.50
CA GLU A 212 -18.44 3.64 -9.61
C GLU A 212 -17.85 2.95 -8.37
N ASP A 213 -18.43 1.81 -7.96
CA ASP A 213 -17.91 1.03 -6.84
C ASP A 213 -16.48 0.54 -7.11
N ALA A 214 -16.05 0.45 -8.38
CA ALA A 214 -14.66 0.13 -8.72
C ALA A 214 -13.67 1.16 -8.13
N ALA A 215 -14.10 2.41 -7.95
CA ALA A 215 -13.35 3.43 -7.22
C ALA A 215 -13.70 3.43 -5.72
N TYR A 216 -14.99 3.35 -5.35
CA TYR A 216 -15.39 3.47 -3.94
C TYR A 216 -14.88 2.31 -3.07
N CYS A 217 -14.72 1.11 -3.62
CA CYS A 217 -14.10 0.00 -2.90
C CYS A 217 -12.61 0.17 -2.61
N LEU A 218 -11.96 1.24 -3.09
CA LEU A 218 -10.57 1.55 -2.81
C LEU A 218 -10.36 2.63 -1.74
N ILE A 219 -11.41 3.35 -1.34
CA ILE A 219 -11.24 4.55 -0.49
C ILE A 219 -10.58 4.22 0.85
N GLY A 220 -10.97 3.10 1.47
CA GLY A 220 -10.37 2.62 2.71
C GLY A 220 -8.94 2.09 2.55
N ILE A 221 -8.62 1.53 1.38
CA ILE A 221 -7.25 1.07 1.06
C ILE A 221 -6.28 2.26 0.95
N PHE A 222 -6.79 3.42 0.55
CA PHE A 222 -6.00 4.64 0.42
C PHE A 222 -6.14 5.63 1.59
N ASP A 223 -6.99 5.31 2.55
CA ASP A 223 -7.33 6.18 3.69
C ASP A 223 -7.87 7.55 3.24
N VAL A 224 -8.74 7.56 2.23
CA VAL A 224 -9.38 8.77 1.70
C VAL A 224 -10.87 8.78 1.96
N SER A 225 -11.46 9.97 2.03
CA SER A 225 -12.91 10.15 2.14
C SER A 225 -13.48 10.91 0.96
N MET A 226 -14.57 10.36 0.41
CA MET A 226 -15.34 10.94 -0.69
C MET A 226 -16.84 10.63 -0.55
N VAL A 227 -17.68 11.57 -0.99
CA VAL A 227 -19.13 11.37 -1.07
C VAL A 227 -19.43 10.51 -2.32
N PRO A 228 -20.05 9.33 -2.18
CA PRO A 228 -20.49 8.52 -3.31
C PRO A 228 -21.48 9.30 -4.18
N ASN A 229 -21.32 9.22 -5.49
CA ASN A 229 -22.14 9.89 -6.49
C ASN A 229 -22.48 8.90 -7.61
N TYR A 230 -23.46 8.05 -7.35
CA TYR A 230 -23.92 7.05 -8.31
C TYR A 230 -24.58 7.73 -9.53
N GLY A 231 -24.11 7.38 -10.73
CA GLY A 231 -24.44 8.05 -11.99
C GLY A 231 -23.31 8.93 -12.54
N GLU A 232 -22.21 9.11 -11.81
CA GLU A 232 -21.06 9.90 -12.27
C GLU A 232 -20.18 9.19 -13.30
N ARG A 233 -20.39 7.88 -13.52
CA ARG A 233 -19.57 6.97 -14.32
C ARG A 233 -18.24 6.60 -13.66
N LYS A 234 -17.74 5.42 -14.04
CA LYS A 234 -16.50 4.85 -13.50
C LYS A 234 -15.30 5.78 -13.63
N ASP A 235 -15.09 6.40 -14.79
CA ASP A 235 -13.92 7.23 -15.07
C ASP A 235 -13.89 8.51 -14.22
N GLN A 236 -15.05 9.13 -13.96
CA GLN A 236 -15.17 10.29 -13.09
C GLN A 236 -14.95 9.91 -11.62
N ALA A 237 -15.53 8.78 -11.17
CA ALA A 237 -15.32 8.27 -9.82
C ALA A 237 -13.83 7.99 -9.56
N PHE A 238 -13.13 7.37 -10.52
CA PHE A 238 -11.68 7.16 -10.44
C PHE A 238 -10.91 8.48 -10.43
N ARG A 239 -11.25 9.46 -11.28
CA ARG A 239 -10.59 10.78 -11.25
C ARG A 239 -10.69 11.44 -9.87
N ARG A 240 -11.87 11.40 -9.23
CA ARG A 240 -12.05 11.94 -7.87
C ARG A 240 -11.26 11.17 -6.82
N LEU A 241 -11.22 9.84 -6.92
CA LEU A 241 -10.39 8.99 -6.05
C LEU A 241 -8.91 9.37 -6.20
N GLU A 242 -8.43 9.47 -7.44
CA GLU A 242 -7.06 9.86 -7.76
C GLU A 242 -6.71 11.23 -7.20
N ASP A 243 -7.58 12.23 -7.34
CA ASP A 243 -7.38 13.56 -6.77
C ASP A 243 -7.29 13.52 -5.23
N LYS A 244 -8.11 12.69 -4.59
CA LYS A 244 -8.08 12.52 -3.13
C LYS A 244 -6.82 11.82 -2.66
N ILE A 245 -6.40 10.75 -3.34
CA ILE A 245 -5.12 10.08 -3.10
C ILE A 245 -4.00 11.09 -3.30
N HIS A 246 -4.01 11.83 -4.40
CA HIS A 246 -3.03 12.86 -4.69
C HIS A 246 -2.96 13.84 -3.51
N LYS A 247 -4.06 14.51 -3.15
CA LYS A 247 -4.09 15.48 -2.05
C LYS A 247 -3.57 14.92 -0.72
N LEU A 248 -3.95 13.71 -0.36
CA LEU A 248 -3.55 13.09 0.92
C LEU A 248 -2.06 12.72 0.95
N TYR A 249 -1.55 12.16 -0.15
CA TYR A 249 -0.14 11.76 -0.24
C TYR A 249 0.78 12.92 -0.60
N LYS A 250 0.25 14.04 -1.10
CA LYS A 250 1.03 15.12 -1.68
C LYS A 250 0.96 16.47 -0.96
N GLY A 251 -0.09 16.78 -0.19
CA GLY A 251 -0.14 18.06 0.55
C GLY A 251 0.11 19.30 -0.33
N VAL A 252 0.38 20.46 0.29
CA VAL A 252 0.67 21.72 -0.42
C VAL A 252 2.05 21.68 -1.09
N ASP A 253 3.01 20.96 -0.49
CA ASP A 253 4.40 20.84 -0.94
C ASP A 253 4.55 20.34 -2.39
N PHE A 254 3.71 19.41 -2.83
CA PHE A 254 3.80 18.87 -4.19
C PHE A 254 3.24 19.79 -5.28
N GLU A 255 2.35 20.73 -4.96
CA GLU A 255 1.92 21.71 -5.97
C GLU A 255 3.09 22.65 -6.32
N GLN A 256 3.96 22.94 -5.35
CA GLN A 256 5.04 23.91 -5.47
C GLN A 256 6.43 23.32 -5.76
N PHE A 257 6.69 22.07 -5.37
CA PHE A 257 8.04 21.47 -5.43
C PHE A 257 8.10 20.15 -6.21
N ALA A 258 7.03 19.72 -6.88
CA ALA A 258 7.03 18.47 -7.62
C ALA A 258 7.87 18.56 -8.90
N VAL A 259 9.02 17.89 -8.89
CA VAL A 259 9.86 17.70 -10.07
C VAL A 259 9.80 16.22 -10.41
N GLY A 260 9.10 15.88 -11.49
CA GLY A 260 8.86 14.49 -11.87
C GLY A 260 10.17 13.70 -11.98
N LEU A 261 10.23 12.49 -11.41
CA LEU A 261 11.39 11.61 -11.58
C LEU A 261 11.49 11.19 -13.05
N ASN A 262 12.55 11.62 -13.73
CA ASN A 262 12.83 11.21 -15.10
C ASN A 262 13.33 9.76 -15.13
N LEU A 263 12.40 8.81 -15.22
CA LEU A 263 12.72 7.37 -15.23
C LEU A 263 13.64 6.97 -16.39
N ALA A 264 13.65 7.71 -17.49
CA ALA A 264 14.50 7.44 -18.66
C ALA A 264 15.99 7.71 -18.38
N SER A 265 16.30 8.44 -17.31
CA SER A 265 17.67 8.68 -16.84
C SER A 265 18.27 7.49 -16.07
N PHE A 266 17.48 6.44 -15.77
CA PHE A 266 17.93 5.27 -15.01
C PHE A 266 17.96 4.02 -15.91
N PRO A 267 19.08 3.29 -16.01
CA PRO A 267 19.12 2.01 -16.70
C PRO A 267 18.10 1.04 -16.10
N GLU A 268 17.23 0.46 -16.92
CA GLU A 268 16.30 -0.58 -16.50
C GLU A 268 17.07 -1.89 -16.28
N ALA A 269 17.14 -2.37 -15.03
CA ALA A 269 17.45 -3.78 -14.82
C ALA A 269 16.18 -4.58 -15.15
N THR A 270 16.29 -5.51 -16.09
CA THR A 270 15.18 -6.31 -16.64
C THR A 270 14.46 -7.18 -15.60
N GLN A 271 15.03 -7.37 -14.42
CA GLN A 271 14.33 -7.82 -13.19
C GLN A 271 15.29 -7.65 -12.00
N PHE A 272 14.89 -6.88 -10.98
CA PHE A 272 15.64 -6.77 -9.74
C PHE A 272 15.25 -7.93 -8.81
N VAL A 273 16.16 -8.86 -8.60
CA VAL A 273 15.97 -10.06 -7.77
C VAL A 273 16.59 -9.83 -6.40
N ALA A 274 15.91 -10.32 -5.36
CA ALA A 274 16.35 -10.33 -3.96
C ALA A 274 16.53 -8.93 -3.33
N ARG A 275 17.05 -8.89 -2.09
CA ARG A 275 17.29 -7.66 -1.28
C ARG A 275 16.08 -7.01 -0.62
N GLU A 276 14.99 -7.74 -0.44
CA GLU A 276 13.80 -7.24 0.28
C GLU A 276 14.12 -6.81 1.71
N LYS A 277 15.11 -7.44 2.36
CA LYS A 277 15.56 -7.07 3.70
C LYS A 277 16.21 -5.68 3.69
N GLU A 278 17.15 -5.44 2.78
CA GLU A 278 17.81 -4.14 2.65
C GLU A 278 16.81 -3.07 2.21
N LEU A 279 15.94 -3.33 1.24
CA LEU A 279 14.88 -2.39 0.82
C LEU A 279 13.92 -2.04 1.95
N SER A 280 13.51 -3.03 2.75
CA SER A 280 12.63 -2.79 3.91
C SER A 280 13.34 -1.93 4.95
N LYS A 281 14.64 -2.16 5.20
CA LYS A 281 15.43 -1.34 6.13
C LYS A 281 15.63 0.08 5.61
N MET A 282 15.90 0.25 4.32
CA MET A 282 15.93 1.57 3.68
C MET A 282 14.60 2.30 3.89
N HIS A 283 13.48 1.60 3.69
CA HIS A 283 12.16 2.19 3.85
C HIS A 283 11.89 2.63 5.29
N GLU A 284 12.19 1.77 6.26
CA GLU A 284 12.07 2.07 7.69
C GLU A 284 12.80 3.37 8.06
N LEU A 285 14.00 3.58 7.50
CA LEU A 285 14.85 4.74 7.76
C LEU A 285 14.44 6.00 7.00
N LEU A 286 13.85 5.88 5.80
CA LEU A 286 13.58 7.01 4.89
C LEU A 286 12.11 7.40 4.80
N GLN A 287 11.20 6.65 5.42
CA GLN A 287 9.75 6.90 5.36
C GLN A 287 9.28 8.08 6.22
N ASP A 288 10.05 8.44 7.25
CA ASP A 288 9.71 9.53 8.14
C ASP A 288 10.26 10.83 7.55
N HIS A 289 9.36 11.66 7.02
CA HIS A 289 9.69 12.96 6.43
C HIS A 289 9.71 14.10 7.47
N SER A 290 9.56 13.78 8.77
CA SER A 290 9.63 14.77 9.84
C SER A 290 11.05 15.24 10.17
N SER A 291 12.07 14.47 9.75
CA SER A 291 13.47 14.83 9.91
C SER A 291 14.34 14.31 8.76
N ARG A 292 15.54 14.86 8.60
CA ARG A 292 16.46 14.52 7.52
C ARG A 292 16.99 13.12 7.74
N SER A 293 16.65 12.24 6.82
CA SER A 293 17.06 10.85 6.85
C SER A 293 18.16 10.60 5.83
N CYS A 294 19.26 9.96 6.24
CA CYS A 294 20.37 9.63 5.35
C CYS A 294 20.74 8.16 5.48
N VAL A 295 20.73 7.44 4.36
CA VAL A 295 21.14 6.03 4.27
C VAL A 295 22.40 5.91 3.42
N VAL A 296 23.40 5.20 3.94
CA VAL A 296 24.67 4.93 3.26
C VAL A 296 24.73 3.45 2.88
N LEU A 297 24.52 3.15 1.61
CA LEU A 297 24.70 1.83 1.02
C LEU A 297 26.19 1.62 0.73
N HIS A 298 26.85 0.73 1.47
CA HIS A 298 28.28 0.48 1.30
C HIS A 298 28.63 -0.99 1.08
N GLY A 299 29.66 -1.26 0.29
CA GLY A 299 30.09 -2.61 -0.07
C GLY A 299 30.97 -2.64 -1.31
N LEU A 300 31.56 -3.79 -1.63
CA LEU A 300 32.46 -3.95 -2.77
C LEU A 300 31.83 -3.51 -4.11
N GLY A 301 32.66 -3.26 -5.12
CA GLY A 301 32.20 -2.98 -6.48
C GLY A 301 31.35 -4.14 -7.04
N GLY A 302 30.34 -3.83 -7.86
CA GLY A 302 29.49 -4.85 -8.48
C GLY A 302 28.42 -5.50 -7.57
N MET A 303 28.35 -5.14 -6.30
CA MET A 303 27.42 -5.75 -5.33
C MET A 303 25.95 -5.29 -5.46
N GLY A 304 25.62 -4.47 -6.46
CA GLY A 304 24.24 -4.01 -6.71
C GLY A 304 23.77 -2.81 -5.88
N LYS A 305 24.67 -2.04 -5.24
CA LYS A 305 24.31 -0.84 -4.44
C LYS A 305 23.48 0.19 -5.24
N THR A 306 23.96 0.51 -6.43
CA THR A 306 23.30 1.44 -7.36
C THR A 306 21.92 0.93 -7.77
N GLN A 307 21.81 -0.36 -8.08
CA GLN A 307 20.51 -0.99 -8.42
C GLN A 307 19.54 -0.99 -7.24
N LEU A 308 20.03 -1.22 -6.03
CA LEU A 308 19.22 -1.15 -4.81
C LEU A 308 18.65 0.26 -4.59
N ALA A 309 19.45 1.31 -4.78
CA ALA A 309 19.01 2.71 -4.71
C ALA A 309 17.94 3.03 -5.78
N ILE A 310 18.16 2.58 -7.03
CA ILE A 310 17.20 2.75 -8.14
C ILE A 310 15.88 2.04 -7.82
N THR A 311 15.93 0.78 -7.38
CA THR A 311 14.73 0.01 -7.04
C THR A 311 13.95 0.68 -5.90
N TYR A 312 14.64 1.17 -4.86
CA TYR A 312 13.99 1.94 -3.78
C TYR A 312 13.28 3.19 -4.32
N ALA A 313 14.01 4.01 -5.08
CA ALA A 313 13.48 5.24 -5.66
C ALA A 313 12.25 4.96 -6.53
N ARG A 314 12.27 3.92 -7.35
CA ARG A 314 11.13 3.50 -8.20
C ARG A 314 9.92 3.05 -7.38
N ARG A 315 10.13 2.22 -6.35
CA ARG A 315 9.05 1.68 -5.50
C ARG A 315 8.35 2.76 -4.67
N HIS A 316 9.10 3.78 -4.24
CA HIS A 316 8.59 4.81 -3.35
C HIS A 316 8.51 6.20 -4.00
N LYS A 317 8.62 6.29 -5.33
CA LYS A 317 8.66 7.57 -6.06
C LYS A 317 7.51 8.52 -5.72
N GLU A 318 6.35 7.96 -5.41
CA GLU A 318 5.12 8.70 -5.12
C GLU A 318 5.15 9.38 -3.73
N LYS A 319 6.07 8.98 -2.85
CA LYS A 319 6.28 9.58 -1.53
C LYS A 319 7.13 10.85 -1.58
N TYR A 320 7.80 11.11 -2.69
CA TYR A 320 8.72 12.23 -2.84
C TYR A 320 8.20 13.27 -3.85
N THR A 321 8.38 14.55 -3.53
CA THR A 321 8.09 15.68 -4.43
C THR A 321 9.07 15.71 -5.59
N ALA A 322 10.35 15.51 -5.29
CA ALA A 322 11.43 15.53 -6.25
C ALA A 322 12.43 14.43 -5.92
N ILE A 323 13.01 13.80 -6.96
CA ILE A 323 14.04 12.79 -6.79
C ILE A 323 15.18 13.11 -7.75
N PHE A 324 16.38 13.32 -7.20
CA PHE A 324 17.55 13.72 -7.95
C PHE A 324 18.66 12.69 -7.82
N TRP A 325 19.30 12.38 -8.95
CA TRP A 325 20.45 11.50 -9.01
C TRP A 325 21.71 12.32 -9.25
N LEU A 326 22.73 12.12 -8.43
CA LEU A 326 23.98 12.87 -8.48
C LEU A 326 25.16 11.93 -8.61
N ASN A 327 26.04 12.20 -9.57
CA ASN A 327 27.30 11.48 -9.71
C ASN A 327 28.33 12.08 -8.74
N ALA A 328 28.66 11.34 -7.68
CA ALA A 328 29.55 11.76 -6.62
C ALA A 328 30.98 11.18 -6.75
N ASN A 329 31.38 10.74 -7.95
CA ASN A 329 32.73 10.24 -8.25
C ASN A 329 33.83 11.23 -7.85
N ASP A 330 33.65 12.49 -8.21
CA ASP A 330 34.60 13.58 -8.00
C ASP A 330 33.84 14.92 -7.89
N LYS A 331 34.57 15.99 -7.55
CA LYS A 331 34.00 17.31 -7.26
C LYS A 331 33.33 17.95 -8.49
N ASP A 332 33.88 17.75 -9.68
CA ASP A 332 33.41 18.40 -10.90
C ASP A 332 32.20 17.66 -11.47
N SER A 333 32.23 16.32 -11.49
CA SER A 333 31.07 15.47 -11.80
C SER A 333 29.87 15.78 -10.89
N LEU A 334 30.12 16.02 -9.61
CA LEU A 334 29.08 16.37 -8.65
C LEU A 334 28.49 17.75 -8.94
N LYS A 335 29.33 18.77 -9.18
CA LYS A 335 28.89 20.12 -9.56
C LYS A 335 28.06 20.13 -10.85
N LEU A 336 28.46 19.34 -11.86
CA LEU A 336 27.68 19.18 -13.09
C LEU A 336 26.32 18.56 -12.81
N SER A 337 26.25 17.55 -11.93
CA SER A 337 24.98 16.95 -11.50
C SER A 337 24.05 17.98 -10.84
N PHE A 338 24.60 18.89 -10.02
CA PHE A 338 23.82 19.99 -9.43
C PHE A 338 23.27 20.98 -10.48
N ARG A 339 24.02 21.24 -11.56
CA ARG A 339 23.52 22.01 -12.69
C ARG A 339 22.35 21.32 -13.38
N ASP A 340 22.44 20.00 -13.58
CA ASP A 340 21.35 19.23 -14.17
C ASP A 340 20.09 19.25 -13.28
N VAL A 341 20.26 19.23 -11.96
CA VAL A 341 19.17 19.42 -11.00
C VAL A 341 18.55 20.81 -11.14
N ALA A 342 19.35 21.88 -11.18
CA ALA A 342 18.85 23.24 -11.35
C ALA A 342 18.02 23.39 -12.63
N GLN A 343 18.49 22.80 -13.74
CA GLN A 343 17.76 22.80 -15.01
C GLN A 343 16.45 22.02 -14.93
N GLN A 344 16.42 20.88 -14.23
CA GLN A 344 15.20 20.10 -14.03
C GLN A 344 14.15 20.87 -13.23
N VAL A 345 14.57 21.58 -12.17
CA VAL A 345 13.68 22.41 -11.35
C VAL A 345 13.13 23.57 -12.19
N LEU A 346 13.98 24.32 -12.89
CA LEU A 346 13.55 25.47 -13.71
C LEU A 346 12.64 25.10 -14.87
N ARG A 347 12.73 23.89 -15.42
CA ARG A 347 11.79 23.41 -16.45
C ARG A 347 10.35 23.30 -15.92
N HIS A 348 10.19 22.94 -14.65
CA HIS A 348 8.87 22.80 -14.01
C HIS A 348 8.42 24.12 -13.36
N TYR A 349 9.38 24.87 -12.80
CA TYR A 349 9.14 26.10 -12.06
C TYR A 349 10.08 27.22 -12.56
N PRO A 350 9.81 27.82 -13.73
CA PRO A 350 10.69 28.85 -14.31
C PRO A 350 10.84 30.10 -13.44
N SER A 351 9.83 30.38 -12.59
CA SER A 351 9.77 31.55 -11.72
C SER A 351 10.44 31.34 -10.35
N THR A 352 11.13 30.22 -10.11
CA THR A 352 11.88 30.00 -8.86
C THR A 352 13.05 30.99 -8.77
N SER A 353 12.83 32.09 -8.06
CA SER A 353 13.75 33.23 -7.95
C SER A 353 15.17 32.86 -7.52
N VAL A 354 15.32 31.83 -6.67
CA VAL A 354 16.62 31.37 -6.17
C VAL A 354 17.48 30.75 -7.28
N LEU A 355 16.86 30.13 -8.29
CA LEU A 355 17.55 29.43 -9.38
C LEU A 355 17.62 30.23 -10.67
N SER A 356 16.65 31.12 -10.92
CA SER A 356 16.59 31.93 -12.16
C SER A 356 17.60 33.09 -12.20
N CYS A 357 18.12 33.51 -11.05
CA CYS A 357 19.10 34.60 -10.95
C CYS A 357 20.56 34.17 -11.15
N VAL A 358 20.85 32.87 -11.28
CA VAL A 358 22.22 32.35 -11.35
C VAL A 358 22.61 32.05 -12.80
N ASP A 359 23.79 32.53 -13.23
CA ASP A 359 24.40 32.15 -14.50
C ASP A 359 24.96 30.72 -14.40
N GLN A 360 24.22 29.76 -14.96
CA GLN A 360 24.51 28.33 -14.83
C GLN A 360 25.79 27.88 -15.55
N ASP A 361 26.26 28.67 -16.52
CA ASP A 361 27.41 28.32 -17.34
C ASP A 361 28.72 28.95 -16.83
N LYS A 362 28.63 29.91 -15.90
CA LYS A 362 29.82 30.64 -15.38
C LYS A 362 30.22 30.27 -13.96
N ASP A 363 29.30 29.97 -13.04
CA ASP A 363 29.66 29.64 -11.65
C ASP A 363 28.87 28.46 -11.07
N LEU A 364 29.42 27.26 -11.24
CA LEU A 364 28.84 26.03 -10.69
C LEU A 364 28.76 26.03 -9.15
N ASN A 365 29.55 26.81 -8.42
CA ASN A 365 29.43 26.87 -6.95
C ASN A 365 28.19 27.65 -6.51
N GLN A 366 27.83 28.70 -7.25
CA GLN A 366 26.57 29.41 -7.03
C GLN A 366 25.38 28.52 -7.37
N VAL A 367 25.46 27.73 -8.44
CA VAL A 367 24.42 26.75 -8.80
C VAL A 367 24.20 25.74 -7.67
N VAL A 368 25.28 25.16 -7.13
CA VAL A 368 25.19 24.25 -5.96
C VAL A 368 24.51 24.94 -4.77
N SER A 369 24.88 26.20 -4.50
CA SER A 369 24.31 26.97 -3.38
C SER A 369 22.82 27.26 -3.58
N ALA A 370 22.41 27.59 -4.81
CA ALA A 370 21.02 27.88 -5.15
C ALA A 370 20.13 26.64 -5.09
N VAL A 371 20.59 25.49 -5.60
CA VAL A 371 19.86 24.23 -5.48
C VAL A 371 19.70 23.84 -4.01
N LYS A 372 20.76 23.96 -3.21
CA LYS A 372 20.66 23.71 -1.76
C LYS A 372 19.65 24.62 -1.09
N ALA A 373 19.67 25.92 -1.40
CA ALA A 373 18.69 26.87 -0.86
C ALA A 373 17.24 26.51 -1.26
N TRP A 374 17.03 26.01 -2.49
CA TRP A 374 15.71 25.50 -2.91
C TRP A 374 15.28 24.25 -2.15
N LEU A 375 16.21 23.33 -1.87
CA LEU A 375 15.98 22.14 -1.04
C LEU A 375 15.78 22.48 0.44
N ASP A 376 16.29 23.63 0.90
CA ASP A 376 16.20 24.12 2.27
C ASP A 376 14.88 24.85 2.56
N PHE A 377 13.99 25.04 1.57
CA PHE A 377 12.68 25.64 1.81
C PHE A 377 11.87 24.78 2.79
N PRO A 378 11.27 25.34 3.86
CA PRO A 378 10.55 24.56 4.87
C PRO A 378 9.37 23.74 4.34
N GLN A 379 8.74 24.19 3.26
CA GLN A 379 7.65 23.48 2.57
C GLN A 379 8.19 22.45 1.54
N ASN A 380 9.50 22.38 1.33
CA ASN A 380 10.12 21.40 0.44
C ASN A 380 10.71 20.24 1.27
N ALA A 381 9.85 19.56 2.03
CA ALA A 381 10.30 18.54 2.99
C ALA A 381 10.50 17.13 2.39
N ARG A 382 9.94 16.87 1.20
CA ARG A 382 9.77 15.52 0.65
C ARG A 382 10.63 15.24 -0.58
N TRP A 383 11.81 15.83 -0.71
CA TRP A 383 12.74 15.48 -1.78
C TRP A 383 13.62 14.27 -1.40
N LEU A 384 14.15 13.57 -2.41
CA LEU A 384 15.15 12.51 -2.28
C LEU A 384 16.38 12.84 -3.14
N MET A 385 17.56 12.91 -2.51
CA MET A 385 18.84 13.03 -3.21
C MET A 385 19.61 11.71 -3.16
N ILE A 386 20.04 11.20 -4.32
CA ILE A 386 20.80 9.96 -4.44
C ILE A 386 22.20 10.30 -4.94
N TYR A 387 23.19 10.25 -4.05
CA TYR A 387 24.61 10.44 -4.38
C TYR A 387 25.22 9.07 -4.71
N ASP A 388 25.41 8.80 -6.00
CA ASP A 388 25.95 7.52 -6.48
C ASP A 388 27.48 7.60 -6.69
N ASN A 389 28.17 6.49 -6.42
CA ASN A 389 29.62 6.31 -6.58
C ASN A 389 30.48 7.28 -5.74
N PHE A 390 30.08 7.57 -4.51
CA PHE A 390 30.87 8.37 -3.57
C PHE A 390 32.05 7.56 -2.99
N ASP A 391 33.01 7.18 -3.83
CA ASP A 391 34.06 6.22 -3.49
C ASP A 391 35.32 6.87 -2.88
N ASN A 392 35.53 8.18 -3.08
CA ASN A 392 36.72 8.91 -2.61
C ASN A 392 36.38 10.04 -1.60
N PRO A 393 35.96 9.70 -0.36
CA PRO A 393 35.63 10.71 0.65
C PRO A 393 36.87 11.47 1.14
N LYS A 394 36.75 12.80 1.28
CA LYS A 394 37.76 13.61 1.96
C LYS A 394 37.79 13.27 3.45
N THR A 395 38.95 12.90 3.93
CA THR A 395 39.23 12.62 5.35
C THR A 395 40.53 13.31 5.74
N PRO A 396 40.80 13.55 7.04
CA PRO A 396 42.06 14.16 7.47
C PRO A 396 43.31 13.42 6.96
N SER A 397 43.19 12.10 6.76
CA SER A 397 44.24 11.23 6.22
C SER A 397 44.27 11.14 4.68
N ASN A 398 43.30 11.72 3.96
CA ASN A 398 43.20 11.62 2.50
C ASN A 398 43.65 12.92 1.83
N THR A 399 44.89 12.92 1.35
CA THR A 399 45.53 14.04 0.65
C THR A 399 45.16 14.13 -0.83
N ASP A 400 44.35 13.20 -1.36
CA ASP A 400 43.91 13.24 -2.75
C ASP A 400 43.13 14.54 -3.04
N ASN A 401 43.53 15.24 -4.10
CA ASN A 401 42.90 16.48 -4.55
C ASN A 401 41.52 16.24 -5.18
N SER A 402 41.28 15.03 -5.70
CA SER A 402 39.97 14.60 -6.22
C SER A 402 39.00 14.16 -5.10
N ALA A 403 39.48 14.00 -3.87
CA ALA A 403 38.64 13.57 -2.77
C ALA A 403 37.58 14.62 -2.41
N VAL A 404 36.35 14.15 -2.23
CA VAL A 404 35.18 15.02 -2.10
C VAL A 404 34.72 15.07 -0.64
N ASP A 405 34.58 16.29 -0.11
CA ASP A 405 33.87 16.50 1.15
C ASP A 405 32.38 16.67 0.86
N ILE A 406 31.63 15.57 0.94
CA ILE A 406 30.20 15.55 0.62
C ILE A 406 29.39 16.54 1.46
N ARG A 407 29.85 16.91 2.66
CA ARG A 407 29.15 17.88 3.55
C ARG A 407 28.98 19.25 2.89
N GLN A 408 29.87 19.62 1.98
CA GLN A 408 29.76 20.87 1.20
C GLN A 408 28.56 20.83 0.25
N PHE A 409 28.14 19.64 -0.16
CA PHE A 409 27.07 19.39 -1.12
C PHE A 409 25.75 18.93 -0.47
N LEU A 410 25.71 18.69 0.84
CA LEU A 410 24.47 18.38 1.54
C LEU A 410 23.68 19.67 1.84
N PRO A 411 22.33 19.67 1.68
CA PRO A 411 21.46 20.76 2.15
C PRO A 411 21.62 21.03 3.65
N ARG A 412 21.27 22.23 4.11
CA ARG A 412 21.35 22.61 5.53
C ARG A 412 20.11 22.21 6.31
N SER A 413 18.98 22.01 5.63
CA SER A 413 17.72 21.65 6.25
C SER A 413 17.79 20.35 7.04
N ASP A 414 16.90 20.28 8.02
CA ASP A 414 16.64 19.14 8.88
C ASP A 414 15.53 18.25 8.32
N HIS A 415 15.17 18.38 7.05
CA HIS A 415 14.19 17.55 6.34
C HIS A 415 14.78 16.95 5.05
N GLY A 416 13.98 16.17 4.33
CA GLY A 416 14.38 15.49 3.10
C GLY A 416 15.07 14.15 3.32
N SER A 417 15.27 13.41 2.23
CA SER A 417 15.84 12.07 2.24
C SER A 417 17.08 11.98 1.39
N ILE A 418 18.08 11.25 1.86
CA ILE A 418 19.38 11.12 1.20
C ILE A 418 19.77 9.64 1.12
N ILE A 419 20.17 9.19 -0.05
CA ILE A 419 20.84 7.90 -0.26
C ILE A 419 22.24 8.16 -0.77
N ILE A 420 23.25 7.51 -0.18
CA ILE A 420 24.63 7.55 -0.65
C ILE A 420 25.06 6.13 -0.99
N THR A 421 25.60 5.91 -2.19
CA THR A 421 26.24 4.62 -2.56
C THR A 421 27.76 4.79 -2.56
N THR A 422 28.48 3.83 -1.97
CA THR A 422 29.94 3.92 -1.84
C THR A 422 30.62 2.55 -1.68
N ARG A 423 31.87 2.42 -2.11
CA ARG A 423 32.77 1.30 -1.78
C ARG A 423 33.46 1.51 -0.44
N SER A 424 33.51 2.74 0.06
CA SER A 424 34.20 3.09 1.30
C SER A 424 33.34 2.80 2.52
N SER A 425 33.86 2.01 3.46
CA SER A 425 33.23 1.79 4.77
C SER A 425 33.40 2.97 5.74
N ARG A 426 34.13 4.03 5.32
CA ARG A 426 34.50 5.19 6.14
C ARG A 426 33.48 6.33 6.08
N VAL A 427 32.51 6.28 5.18
CA VAL A 427 31.43 7.28 5.06
C VAL A 427 30.47 7.12 6.24
N ARG A 428 30.20 8.20 6.98
CA ARG A 428 29.45 8.19 8.26
C ARG A 428 28.32 9.22 8.32
N GLN A 429 27.97 9.83 7.19
CA GLN A 429 26.98 10.91 7.10
C GLN A 429 25.52 10.43 7.26
N GLY A 430 25.29 9.13 7.44
CA GLY A 430 23.98 8.53 7.66
C GLY A 430 24.07 7.09 8.15
N GLU A 431 22.91 6.46 8.31
CA GLU A 431 22.76 5.08 8.74
C GLU A 431 23.30 4.11 7.68
N ARG A 432 24.21 3.22 8.09
CA ARG A 432 24.98 2.39 7.16
C ARG A 432 24.31 1.04 6.94
N ILE A 433 24.05 0.71 5.67
CA ILE A 433 23.59 -0.61 5.25
C ILE A 433 24.69 -1.26 4.42
N ARG A 434 25.26 -2.35 4.97
CA ARG A 434 26.30 -3.12 4.29
C ARG A 434 25.66 -4.05 3.25
N VAL A 435 25.92 -3.80 1.97
CA VAL A 435 25.48 -4.64 0.87
C VAL A 435 26.49 -5.79 0.70
N GLN A 436 26.06 -7.01 1.05
CA GLN A 436 26.87 -8.23 1.04
C GLN A 436 26.55 -9.12 -0.17
N LYS A 437 27.24 -10.26 -0.35
CA LYS A 437 26.89 -11.20 -1.42
C LYS A 437 25.47 -11.73 -1.19
N LEU A 438 24.78 -12.13 -2.26
CA LEU A 438 23.49 -12.80 -2.13
C LEU A 438 23.71 -14.10 -1.34
N PRO A 439 22.96 -14.32 -0.26
CA PRO A 439 23.15 -15.49 0.59
C PRO A 439 22.64 -16.77 -0.06
N ASP A 440 21.64 -16.66 -0.93
CA ASP A 440 21.04 -17.80 -1.63
C ASP A 440 21.56 -17.89 -3.08
N ILE A 441 21.98 -19.10 -3.47
CA ILE A 441 22.41 -19.42 -4.83
C ILE A 441 21.21 -19.35 -5.79
N GLY A 442 19.99 -19.65 -5.31
CA GLY A 442 18.75 -19.53 -6.09
C GLY A 442 18.53 -18.11 -6.62
N GLU A 443 18.73 -17.11 -5.76
CA GLU A 443 18.67 -15.69 -6.14
C GLU A 443 19.73 -15.33 -7.20
N GLY A 444 20.92 -15.92 -7.11
CA GLY A 444 21.97 -15.76 -8.12
C GLY A 444 21.60 -16.38 -9.47
N LEU A 445 21.04 -17.59 -9.46
CA LEU A 445 20.56 -18.29 -10.66
C LEU A 445 19.41 -17.53 -11.34
N GLU A 446 18.51 -16.96 -10.55
CA GLU A 446 17.40 -16.15 -11.06
C GLU A 446 17.91 -14.88 -11.77
N ILE A 447 18.93 -14.20 -11.23
CA ILE A 447 19.57 -13.06 -11.93
C ILE A 447 20.16 -13.51 -13.28
N VAL A 448 20.88 -14.63 -13.32
CA VAL A 448 21.48 -15.15 -14.56
C VAL A 448 20.41 -15.56 -15.57
N SER A 449 19.34 -16.19 -15.12
CA SER A 449 18.16 -16.54 -15.93
C SER A 449 17.56 -15.29 -16.57
N ASN A 450 17.32 -14.25 -15.76
CA ASN A 450 16.69 -13.00 -16.20
C ASN A 450 17.58 -12.20 -17.17
N MET A 451 18.91 -12.23 -16.99
CA MET A 451 19.86 -11.53 -17.86
C MET A 451 20.12 -12.29 -19.17
N SER A 452 20.08 -13.62 -19.15
CA SER A 452 20.37 -14.46 -20.32
C SER A 452 19.14 -14.81 -21.16
N GLY A 453 17.93 -14.62 -20.62
CA GLY A 453 16.67 -15.04 -21.23
C GLY A 453 16.49 -16.56 -21.29
N ARG A 454 17.37 -17.35 -20.63
CA ARG A 454 17.33 -18.81 -20.61
C ARG A 454 16.50 -19.30 -19.43
N LYS A 455 15.50 -20.15 -19.70
CA LYS A 455 14.72 -20.84 -18.67
C LYS A 455 15.44 -22.12 -18.23
N GLY A 456 15.32 -22.50 -16.95
CA GLY A 456 15.80 -23.78 -16.43
C GLY A 456 17.32 -23.85 -16.21
N ILE A 457 17.94 -22.77 -15.72
CA ILE A 457 19.36 -22.79 -15.35
C ILE A 457 19.51 -23.57 -14.03
N GLU A 458 19.99 -24.80 -14.13
CA GLU A 458 20.33 -25.65 -12.98
C GLU A 458 21.79 -25.42 -12.54
N LYS A 459 22.13 -25.90 -11.33
CA LYS A 459 23.42 -25.68 -10.68
C LYS A 459 24.59 -26.34 -11.41
#